data_AF-A0A380WLW4-F1
#
_entry.id   AF-A0A380WLW4-F1
#
_cell.length_a   1.000
_cell.length_b   1.000
_cell.length_c   1.000
_cell.angle_alpha   90.00
_cell.angle_beta   90.00
_cell.angle_gamma   90.00
#
_symmetry.space_group_name_H-M   'P 1'
#
loop_
_entity.id
_entity.type
_entity.pdbx_description
1 polymer ?
#
loop_
_entity_poly.entity_id
_entity_poly.type
_entity_poly.pdbx_seq_one_letter_code
_entity_poly.pdbx_strand_id
1 'polypeptide(L)'
;MKIPDVPPRFRSKLARERWTRIAEDLIKHGLDASARVELISDYVDAENHITSLRPQSKGTGDMKLARARALNVATAERRRLHQRLFAGAKRLEEVLPSLEAFTEVIVAGDQSEADAAWRAHFLTGKGLIRDASASRDMHRLEAERLEAKYGEPSWNALLYETVQQQAEADRALEALWRAKPSQRRRLDEKGAK
;
A
#
# COMPACT_ATOMS: atom_id res chain seq x y z
N MET A 1 -29.53 -12.59 -9.98
CA MET A 1 -30.01 -11.40 -10.73
C MET A 1 -29.48 -11.52 -12.14
N LYS A 2 -30.28 -11.20 -13.17
CA LYS A 2 -29.86 -11.30 -14.57
C LYS A 2 -29.20 -9.98 -15.00
N ILE A 3 -28.12 -10.07 -15.78
CA ILE A 3 -27.51 -8.90 -16.42
C ILE A 3 -28.47 -8.43 -17.52
N PRO A 4 -28.91 -7.15 -17.53
CA PRO A 4 -29.76 -6.63 -18.59
C PRO A 4 -29.02 -6.63 -19.94
N ASP A 5 -29.77 -6.62 -21.05
CA ASP A 5 -29.15 -6.54 -22.37
C ASP A 5 -28.51 -5.15 -22.58
N VAL A 6 -27.35 -5.13 -23.23
CA VAL A 6 -26.63 -3.88 -23.51
C VAL A 6 -27.46 -3.02 -24.48
N PRO A 7 -27.71 -1.74 -24.16
CA PRO A 7 -28.47 -0.86 -25.03
C PRO A 7 -27.86 -0.73 -26.44
N PRO A 8 -28.68 -0.70 -27.50
CA PRO A 8 -28.20 -0.62 -28.89
C PRO A 8 -27.46 0.68 -29.23
N ARG A 9 -27.54 1.70 -28.37
CA ARG A 9 -26.80 2.97 -28.51
C ARG A 9 -25.28 2.78 -28.37
N PHE A 10 -24.82 1.77 -27.63
CA PHE A 10 -23.40 1.46 -27.48
C PHE A 10 -22.89 0.63 -28.65
N ARG A 11 -22.48 1.30 -29.73
CA ARG A 11 -21.93 0.64 -30.93
C ARG A 11 -20.48 0.16 -30.76
N SER A 12 -19.70 0.82 -29.90
CA SER A 12 -18.28 0.46 -29.71
C SER A 12 -18.14 -0.76 -28.78
N LYS A 13 -17.22 -1.67 -29.13
CA LYS A 13 -16.92 -2.84 -28.29
C LYS A 13 -16.54 -2.43 -26.87
N LEU A 14 -15.69 -1.42 -26.73
CA LEU A 14 -15.23 -0.90 -25.45
C LEU A 14 -16.38 -0.35 -24.58
N ALA A 15 -17.34 0.37 -25.18
CA ALA A 15 -18.49 0.89 -24.43
C ALA A 15 -19.40 -0.24 -23.94
N ARG A 16 -19.59 -1.28 -24.76
CA ARG A 16 -20.36 -2.47 -24.38
C ARG A 16 -19.67 -3.24 -23.25
N GLU A 17 -18.35 -3.44 -23.32
CA GLU A 17 -17.56 -4.08 -22.27
C GLU A 17 -17.64 -3.31 -20.93
N ARG A 18 -17.49 -1.98 -20.99
CA ARG A 18 -17.63 -1.12 -19.79
C ARG A 18 -19.02 -1.21 -19.19
N TRP A 19 -20.05 -1.18 -20.03
CA TRP A 19 -21.44 -1.29 -19.59
C TRP A 19 -21.68 -2.64 -18.88
N THR A 20 -21.25 -3.75 -19.49
CA THR A 20 -21.40 -5.09 -18.91
C THR A 20 -20.66 -5.20 -17.58
N ARG A 21 -19.42 -4.68 -17.51
CA ARG A 21 -18.63 -4.69 -16.28
C ARG A 21 -19.33 -3.98 -15.12
N ILE A 22 -19.92 -2.81 -15.36
CA ILE A 22 -20.64 -2.07 -14.31
C ILE A 22 -21.89 -2.84 -13.88
N ALA A 23 -22.62 -3.43 -14.82
CA ALA A 23 -23.77 -4.27 -14.50
C ALA A 23 -23.38 -5.49 -13.65
N GLU A 24 -22.26 -6.14 -13.95
CA GLU A 24 -21.69 -7.22 -13.13
C GLU A 24 -21.31 -6.74 -11.74
N ASP A 25 -20.64 -5.59 -11.62
CA ASP A 25 -20.22 -5.04 -10.34
C ASP A 25 -21.45 -4.69 -9.46
N LEU A 26 -22.52 -4.14 -10.03
CA LEU A 26 -23.78 -3.93 -9.30
C LEU A 26 -24.32 -5.25 -8.73
N ILE A 27 -24.32 -6.33 -9.53
CA ILE A 27 -24.80 -7.63 -9.07
C ILE A 27 -23.92 -8.19 -7.94
N LYS A 28 -22.59 -8.03 -8.02
CA LYS A 28 -21.67 -8.41 -6.93
C LYS A 28 -21.98 -7.69 -5.62
N HIS A 29 -22.39 -6.42 -5.71
CA HIS A 29 -22.81 -5.61 -4.56
C HIS A 29 -24.27 -5.86 -4.12
N GLY A 30 -24.95 -6.86 -4.70
CA GLY A 30 -26.33 -7.22 -4.38
C GLY A 30 -27.36 -6.21 -4.88
N LEU A 31 -27.01 -5.40 -5.89
CA LEU A 31 -27.90 -4.42 -6.49
C LEU A 31 -28.49 -4.95 -7.79
N ASP A 32 -29.77 -4.64 -8.03
CA ASP A 32 -30.40 -4.94 -9.31
C ASP A 32 -29.91 -3.97 -10.40
N ALA A 33 -29.21 -4.53 -11.38
CA ALA A 33 -28.71 -3.82 -12.56
C ALA A 33 -29.85 -3.46 -13.53
N SER A 34 -30.93 -4.25 -13.59
CA SER A 34 -32.06 -4.01 -14.51
C SER A 34 -32.82 -2.74 -14.12
N ALA A 35 -33.01 -2.50 -12.82
CA ALA A 35 -33.58 -1.24 -12.30
C ALA A 35 -32.69 0.00 -12.53
N ARG A 36 -31.44 -0.17 -12.96
CA ARG A 36 -30.43 0.91 -13.08
C ARG A 36 -29.88 1.08 -14.50
N VAL A 37 -30.54 0.50 -15.52
CA VAL A 37 -30.06 0.51 -16.91
C VAL A 37 -29.72 1.93 -17.40
N GLU A 38 -30.59 2.92 -17.16
CA GLU A 38 -30.32 4.31 -17.56
C GLU A 38 -29.12 4.93 -16.83
N LEU A 39 -28.95 4.63 -15.53
CA LEU A 39 -27.81 5.14 -14.77
C LEU A 39 -26.47 4.54 -15.23
N ILE A 40 -26.46 3.25 -15.57
CA ILE A 40 -25.26 2.56 -16.10
C ILE A 40 -24.91 3.19 -17.45
N SER A 41 -25.92 3.37 -18.28
CA SER A 41 -25.89 4.04 -19.57
C SER A 41 -25.28 5.45 -19.49
N ASP A 42 -25.82 6.30 -18.63
CA ASP A 42 -25.32 7.67 -18.41
C ASP A 42 -23.88 7.69 -17.88
N TYR A 43 -23.54 6.73 -17.02
CA TYR A 43 -22.18 6.61 -16.50
C TYR A 43 -21.17 6.28 -17.61
N VAL A 44 -21.51 5.35 -18.51
CA VAL A 44 -20.65 4.99 -19.65
C VAL A 44 -20.49 6.16 -20.62
N ASP A 45 -21.56 6.93 -20.87
CA ASP A 45 -21.49 8.13 -21.69
C ASP A 45 -20.61 9.21 -21.06
N ALA A 46 -20.70 9.42 -19.74
CA ALA A 46 -19.81 10.32 -19.02
C ALA A 46 -18.33 9.89 -19.13
N GLU A 47 -18.02 8.60 -19.06
CA GLU A 47 -16.65 8.10 -19.27
C GLU A 47 -16.14 8.31 -20.69
N ASN A 48 -17.00 8.11 -21.69
CA ASN A 48 -16.66 8.40 -23.08
C ASN A 48 -16.42 9.90 -23.28
N HIS A 49 -17.24 10.77 -22.68
CA HIS A 49 -17.07 12.21 -22.72
C HIS A 49 -15.74 12.65 -22.07
N ILE A 50 -15.42 12.14 -20.89
CA ILE A 50 -14.12 12.38 -20.23
C ILE A 50 -12.96 11.95 -21.12
N THR A 51 -13.07 10.77 -21.77
CA THR A 51 -12.03 10.27 -22.68
C THR A 51 -11.83 11.22 -23.87
N SER A 52 -12.91 11.79 -24.40
CA SER A 52 -12.85 12.78 -25.49
C SER A 52 -12.26 14.13 -25.07
N LEU A 53 -12.42 14.51 -23.80
CA LEU A 53 -11.95 15.79 -23.23
C LEU A 53 -10.51 15.74 -22.70
N ARG A 54 -9.93 14.54 -22.54
CA ARG A 54 -8.53 14.39 -22.10
C ARG A 54 -7.58 15.13 -23.06
N PRO A 55 -6.50 15.71 -22.54
CA PRO A 55 -5.68 16.67 -23.28
C PRO A 55 -4.98 15.99 -24.46
N GLN A 56 -5.56 16.09 -25.64
CA GLN A 56 -4.76 16.14 -26.86
C GLN A 56 -4.15 17.54 -26.91
N SER A 57 -2.83 17.62 -27.03
CA SER A 57 -1.96 18.80 -26.90
C SER A 57 -2.26 19.99 -27.86
N LYS A 58 -3.39 19.96 -28.57
CA LYS A 58 -3.77 20.90 -29.64
C LYS A 58 -4.87 21.86 -29.17
N GLY A 59 -4.57 23.17 -29.16
CA GLY A 59 -5.53 24.25 -28.87
C GLY A 59 -4.87 25.52 -28.32
N THR A 60 -5.53 26.67 -28.49
CA THR A 60 -5.13 27.95 -27.90
C THR A 60 -5.30 27.94 -26.37
N GLY A 61 -4.72 28.91 -25.66
CA GLY A 61 -4.80 29.00 -24.18
C GLY A 61 -6.23 28.97 -23.65
N ASP A 62 -7.14 29.73 -24.27
CA ASP A 62 -8.55 29.78 -23.87
C ASP A 62 -9.29 28.46 -24.10
N MET A 63 -8.98 27.76 -25.20
CA MET A 63 -9.53 26.42 -25.47
C MET A 63 -9.05 25.40 -24.43
N LYS A 64 -7.80 25.51 -23.95
CA LYS A 64 -7.29 24.64 -22.89
C LYS A 64 -8.04 24.89 -21.58
N LEU A 65 -8.31 26.15 -21.23
CA LEU A 65 -9.06 26.49 -20.02
C LEU A 65 -10.52 26.01 -20.07
N ALA A 66 -11.20 26.22 -21.20
CA ALA A 66 -12.56 25.73 -21.40
C ALA A 66 -12.65 24.20 -21.33
N ARG A 67 -11.70 23.48 -21.93
CA ARG A 67 -11.62 22.01 -21.84
C ARG A 67 -11.36 21.53 -20.42
N ALA A 68 -10.46 22.19 -19.68
CA ALA A 68 -10.20 21.84 -18.29
C ALA A 68 -11.46 21.98 -17.41
N ARG A 69 -12.23 23.05 -17.61
CA ARG A 69 -13.53 23.24 -16.93
C ARG A 69 -14.53 22.15 -17.30
N ALA A 70 -14.68 21.85 -18.60
CA ALA A 70 -15.56 20.79 -19.07
C ALA A 70 -15.15 19.41 -18.50
N LEU A 71 -13.85 19.11 -18.45
CA LEU A 71 -13.33 17.88 -17.86
C LEU A 71 -13.65 17.77 -16.37
N ASN A 72 -13.54 18.87 -15.63
CA ASN A 72 -13.88 18.90 -14.21
C ASN A 72 -15.38 18.63 -13.98
N VAL A 73 -16.25 19.25 -14.79
CA VAL A 73 -17.71 19.03 -14.73
C VAL A 73 -18.02 17.56 -15.04
N ALA A 74 -17.52 17.03 -16.15
CA ALA A 74 -17.74 15.65 -16.55
C ALA A 74 -17.23 14.66 -15.48
N THR A 75 -16.09 14.95 -14.86
CA THR A 75 -15.54 14.14 -13.77
C THR A 75 -16.42 14.18 -12.52
N ALA A 76 -16.96 15.35 -12.18
CA ALA A 76 -17.89 15.50 -11.05
C ALA A 76 -19.21 14.76 -11.31
N GLU A 77 -19.75 14.85 -12.53
CA GLU A 77 -20.94 14.12 -12.95
C GLU A 77 -20.73 12.61 -12.89
N ARG A 78 -19.60 12.11 -13.40
CA ARG A 78 -19.26 10.68 -13.28
C ARG A 78 -19.23 10.22 -11.82
N ARG A 79 -18.62 11.01 -10.92
CA ARG A 79 -18.60 10.69 -9.47
C ARG A 79 -20.02 10.64 -8.88
N ARG A 80 -20.87 11.60 -9.24
CA ARG A 80 -22.28 11.64 -8.79
C ARG A 80 -23.07 10.43 -9.30
N LEU A 81 -22.89 10.06 -10.57
CA LEU A 81 -23.52 8.88 -11.16
C LEU A 81 -23.04 7.60 -10.48
N HIS A 82 -21.74 7.48 -10.20
CA HIS A 82 -21.18 6.35 -9.44
C HIS A 82 -21.83 6.22 -8.06
N GLN A 83 -21.93 7.32 -7.30
CA GLN A 83 -22.57 7.32 -5.99
C GLN A 83 -24.04 6.88 -6.07
N ARG A 84 -24.77 7.33 -7.11
CA ARG A 84 -26.17 6.94 -7.33
C ARG A 84 -26.31 5.47 -7.76
N LEU A 85 -25.40 4.97 -8.58
CA LEU A 85 -25.37 3.57 -9.01
C LEU A 85 -25.26 2.63 -7.80
N PHE A 86 -24.33 2.94 -6.89
CA PHE A 86 -24.05 2.14 -5.70
C PHE A 86 -24.80 2.61 -4.44
N ALA A 87 -25.80 3.47 -4.59
CA ALA A 87 -26.65 3.87 -3.47
C ALA A 87 -27.40 2.63 -2.93
N GLY A 88 -27.21 2.35 -1.64
CA GLY A 88 -27.77 1.16 -0.98
C GLY A 88 -26.99 -0.13 -1.23
N ALA A 89 -25.79 -0.07 -1.82
CA ALA A 89 -24.90 -1.22 -1.91
C ALA A 89 -24.57 -1.75 -0.51
N LYS A 90 -24.66 -3.06 -0.31
CA LYS A 90 -24.06 -3.67 0.89
C LYS A 90 -22.56 -3.42 0.81
N ARG A 91 -21.96 -2.87 1.87
CA ARG A 91 -20.50 -2.89 2.01
C ARG A 91 -20.12 -4.36 1.96
N LEU A 92 -19.46 -4.78 0.88
CA LEU A 92 -18.70 -6.01 0.92
C LEU A 92 -17.65 -5.76 1.98
N GLU A 93 -17.75 -6.47 3.10
CA GLU A 93 -16.63 -6.60 4.03
C GLU A 93 -15.56 -7.39 3.29
N GLU A 94 -14.86 -6.71 2.38
CA GLU A 94 -13.50 -7.11 2.06
C GLU A 94 -12.77 -6.99 3.40
N VAL A 95 -12.52 -8.15 4.01
CA VAL A 95 -11.50 -8.29 5.03
C VAL A 95 -10.20 -7.92 4.32
N LEU A 96 -9.90 -6.62 4.27
CA LEU A 96 -8.58 -6.14 3.95
C LEU A 96 -7.67 -6.91 4.90
N PRO A 97 -6.72 -7.72 4.42
CA PRO A 97 -5.68 -8.20 5.31
C PRO A 97 -5.13 -6.96 6.00
N SER A 98 -5.17 -6.92 7.34
CA SER A 98 -4.75 -5.74 8.07
C SER A 98 -3.35 -5.39 7.58
N LEU A 99 -3.11 -4.10 7.33
CA LEU A 99 -1.78 -3.61 6.93
C LEU A 99 -0.71 -4.15 7.89
N GLU A 100 -1.05 -4.26 9.17
CA GLU A 100 -0.28 -4.90 10.23
C GLU A 100 0.15 -6.33 9.89
N ALA A 101 -0.76 -7.20 9.44
CA ALA A 101 -0.44 -8.58 9.09
C ALA A 101 0.47 -8.70 7.85
N PHE A 102 0.45 -7.72 6.94
CA PHE A 102 1.32 -7.72 5.76
C PHE A 102 2.70 -7.10 6.05
N THR A 103 2.75 -6.05 6.87
CA THR A 103 4.03 -5.45 7.30
C THR A 103 4.78 -6.33 8.30
N GLU A 104 4.09 -7.00 9.23
CA GLU A 104 4.77 -7.84 10.23
C GLU A 104 5.48 -9.04 9.60
N VAL A 105 4.88 -9.68 8.59
CA VAL A 105 5.47 -10.87 7.97
C VAL A 105 6.67 -10.53 7.08
N ILE A 106 6.61 -9.40 6.36
CA ILE A 106 7.71 -8.98 5.47
C ILE A 106 8.84 -8.32 6.27
N VAL A 107 8.51 -7.45 7.22
CA VAL A 107 9.51 -6.74 8.05
C VAL A 107 10.19 -7.69 9.04
N ALA A 108 9.47 -8.62 9.69
CA ALA A 108 10.10 -9.55 10.64
C ALA A 108 11.03 -10.57 9.95
N GLY A 109 10.72 -10.97 8.71
CA GLY A 109 11.58 -11.84 7.91
C GLY A 109 12.86 -11.13 7.45
N ASP A 110 12.73 -9.98 6.80
CA ASP A 110 13.87 -9.21 6.27
C ASP A 110 14.75 -8.63 7.39
N GLN A 111 14.17 -8.20 8.51
CA GLN A 111 14.93 -7.61 9.62
C GLN A 111 15.71 -8.67 10.41
N SER A 112 15.23 -9.91 10.47
CA SER A 112 15.99 -11.02 11.05
C SER A 112 17.22 -11.37 10.21
N GLU A 113 17.11 -11.31 8.88
CA GLU A 113 18.26 -11.54 7.98
C GLU A 113 19.26 -10.37 8.01
N ALA A 114 18.76 -9.13 8.00
CA ALA A 114 19.56 -7.92 8.13
C ALA A 114 20.36 -7.91 9.44
N ASP A 115 19.71 -8.20 10.56
CA ASP A 115 20.36 -8.25 11.87
C ASP A 115 21.39 -9.38 11.96
N ALA A 116 21.11 -10.54 11.36
CA ALA A 116 22.08 -11.63 11.30
C ALA A 116 23.32 -11.26 10.48
N ALA A 117 23.14 -10.59 9.34
CA ALA A 117 24.24 -10.12 8.50
C ALA A 117 25.10 -9.05 9.19
N TRP A 118 24.45 -8.08 9.86
CA TRP A 118 25.14 -7.06 10.65
C TRP A 118 25.89 -7.64 11.86
N ARG A 119 25.32 -8.62 12.58
CA ARG A 119 26.02 -9.35 13.65
C ARG A 119 27.22 -10.11 13.14
N ALA A 120 27.10 -10.76 11.97
CA ALA A 120 28.22 -11.48 11.38
C ALA A 120 29.38 -10.51 11.08
N HIS A 121 29.07 -9.32 10.55
CA HIS A 121 30.05 -8.28 10.26
C HIS A 121 30.73 -7.74 11.54
N PHE A 122 29.98 -7.40 12.58
CA PHE A 122 30.54 -6.75 13.78
C PHE A 122 31.07 -7.70 14.87
N LEU A 123 30.46 -8.89 15.04
CA LEU A 123 30.63 -9.69 16.25
C LEU A 123 31.29 -11.06 16.01
N THR A 124 31.15 -11.67 14.82
CA THR A 124 31.77 -12.98 14.53
C THR A 124 33.26 -12.93 14.14
N GLY A 125 33.98 -11.87 14.55
CA GLY A 125 35.43 -11.78 14.42
C GLY A 125 35.94 -11.43 13.01
N LYS A 126 35.05 -11.16 12.04
CA LYS A 126 35.38 -10.57 10.74
C LYS A 126 35.19 -9.06 10.69
N GLY A 127 35.13 -8.38 11.84
CA GLY A 127 35.06 -6.94 11.92
C GLY A 127 35.57 -6.48 13.26
N LEU A 128 36.58 -5.62 13.21
CA LEU A 128 37.10 -4.78 14.29
C LEU A 128 37.99 -5.36 15.40
N ILE A 129 37.87 -6.59 15.91
CA ILE A 129 38.54 -6.87 17.22
C ILE A 129 39.67 -7.92 17.22
N ARG A 130 39.86 -8.75 16.19
CA ARG A 130 40.86 -9.84 16.31
C ARG A 130 42.05 -9.85 15.36
N ASP A 131 41.92 -9.36 14.12
CA ASP A 131 43.03 -9.35 13.16
C ASP A 131 43.30 -7.94 12.64
N ALA A 132 44.21 -7.22 13.29
CA ALA A 132 44.63 -5.86 12.92
C ALA A 132 45.36 -5.75 11.56
N SER A 133 45.50 -6.85 10.81
CA SER A 133 46.19 -6.91 9.52
C SER A 133 45.27 -7.23 8.33
N ALA A 134 44.03 -7.66 8.56
CA ALA A 134 43.04 -7.80 7.49
C ALA A 134 42.41 -6.42 7.22
N SER A 135 42.73 -5.89 6.03
CA SER A 135 42.48 -4.53 5.56
C SER A 135 41.19 -3.86 6.07
N ARG A 136 41.35 -2.72 6.77
CA ARG A 136 40.26 -1.77 7.09
C ARG A 136 39.36 -1.45 5.90
N ASP A 137 39.93 -1.48 4.69
CA ASP A 137 39.19 -1.20 3.46
C ASP A 137 38.18 -2.30 3.13
N MET A 138 38.48 -3.56 3.45
CA MET A 138 37.54 -4.68 3.23
C MET A 138 36.35 -4.60 4.18
N HIS A 139 36.56 -4.23 5.44
CA HIS A 139 35.45 -4.02 6.39
C HIS A 139 34.57 -2.86 5.96
N ARG A 140 35.16 -1.76 5.49
CA ARG A 140 34.42 -0.62 4.99
C ARG A 140 33.57 -0.97 3.76
N LEU A 141 34.15 -1.67 2.79
CA LEU A 141 33.43 -2.10 1.59
C LEU A 141 32.30 -3.09 1.90
N GLU A 142 32.49 -3.97 2.90
CA GLU A 142 31.44 -4.88 3.35
C GLU A 142 30.31 -4.14 4.08
N ALA A 143 30.64 -3.17 4.93
CA ALA A 143 29.65 -2.30 5.57
C ALA A 143 28.85 -1.49 4.54
N GLU A 144 29.51 -0.87 3.55
CA GLU A 144 28.85 -0.13 2.46
C GLU A 144 27.92 -1.04 1.62
N ARG A 145 28.31 -2.31 1.42
CA ARG A 145 27.45 -3.31 0.75
C ARG A 145 26.24 -3.72 1.58
N LEU A 146 26.42 -3.90 2.90
CA LEU A 146 25.33 -4.23 3.81
C LEU A 146 24.36 -3.05 3.95
N GLU A 147 24.86 -1.83 4.04
CA GLU A 147 24.06 -0.61 4.08
C GLU A 147 23.25 -0.41 2.79
N ALA A 148 23.85 -0.65 1.62
CA ALA A 148 23.13 -0.60 0.34
C ALA A 148 22.02 -1.65 0.21
N LYS A 149 22.14 -2.80 0.91
CA LYS A 149 21.19 -3.92 0.81
C LYS A 149 20.12 -3.90 1.90
N TYR A 150 20.47 -3.54 3.13
CA TYR A 150 19.62 -3.66 4.31
C TYR A 150 19.44 -2.34 5.08
N GLY A 151 20.14 -1.26 4.69
CA GLY A 151 20.16 -0.01 5.44
C GLY A 151 21.06 -0.08 6.68
N GLU A 152 20.91 0.90 7.57
CA GLU A 152 21.69 1.01 8.80
C GLU A 152 21.46 -0.19 9.76
N PRO A 153 22.48 -0.60 10.54
CA PRO A 153 22.32 -1.68 11.51
C PRO A 153 21.31 -1.30 12.59
N SER A 154 20.47 -2.25 12.99
CA SER A 154 19.62 -2.08 14.17
C SER A 154 20.46 -2.11 15.45
N TRP A 155 19.95 -1.49 16.52
CA TRP A 155 20.56 -1.60 17.85
C TRP A 155 20.68 -3.05 18.33
N ASN A 156 19.72 -3.91 17.99
CA ASN A 156 19.74 -5.31 18.38
C ASN A 156 20.86 -6.11 17.68
N ALA A 157 21.24 -5.71 16.45
CA ALA A 157 22.37 -6.30 15.74
C ALA A 157 23.72 -5.88 16.32
N LEU A 158 23.79 -4.70 16.93
CA LEU A 158 25.00 -4.17 17.58
C LEU A 158 25.17 -4.67 19.02
N LEU A 159 24.06 -4.87 19.73
CA LEU A 159 24.06 -5.19 21.17
C LEU A 159 24.12 -6.69 21.46
N TYR A 160 23.55 -7.54 20.60
CA TYR A 160 23.44 -8.98 20.83
C TYR A 160 24.21 -9.77 19.78
N GLU A 161 25.10 -10.65 20.24
CA GLU A 161 25.93 -11.51 19.38
C GLU A 161 25.10 -12.57 18.66
N THR A 162 24.03 -13.05 19.30
CA THR A 162 23.16 -14.09 18.74
C THR A 162 21.69 -13.73 18.92
N VAL A 163 20.85 -14.32 18.06
CA VAL A 163 19.38 -14.25 18.18
C VAL A 163 18.91 -14.81 19.52
N GLN A 164 19.59 -15.84 20.05
CA GLN A 164 19.27 -16.42 21.35
C GLN A 164 19.49 -15.42 22.49
N GLN A 165 20.63 -14.70 22.49
CA GLN A 165 20.90 -13.65 23.48
C GLN A 165 19.87 -12.52 23.43
N GLN A 166 19.47 -12.10 22.23
CA GLN A 166 18.38 -11.13 22.07
C GLN A 166 17.08 -11.67 22.68
N ALA A 167 16.68 -12.90 22.33
CA ALA A 167 15.43 -13.50 22.82
C ALA A 167 15.44 -13.73 24.35
N GLU A 168 16.59 -13.92 24.97
CA GLU A 168 16.72 -13.99 26.43
C GLU A 168 16.59 -12.60 27.08
N ALA A 169 17.22 -11.58 26.49
CA ALA A 169 17.10 -10.20 26.94
C ALA A 169 15.66 -9.68 26.83
N ASP A 170 14.98 -9.96 25.72
CA ASP A 170 13.57 -9.58 25.51
C ASP A 170 12.66 -10.27 26.54
N ARG A 171 12.89 -11.57 26.81
CA ARG A 171 12.15 -12.30 27.85
C ARG A 171 12.38 -11.73 29.25
N ALA A 172 13.62 -11.36 29.58
CA ALA A 172 13.95 -10.74 30.86
C ALA A 172 13.29 -9.36 31.03
N LEU A 173 13.30 -8.57 29.96
CA LEU A 173 12.71 -7.24 29.90
C LEU A 173 11.17 -7.32 30.01
N GLU A 174 10.54 -8.26 29.32
CA GLU A 174 9.10 -8.54 29.49
C GLU A 174 8.76 -8.97 30.92
N ALA A 175 9.55 -9.85 31.53
CA ALA A 175 9.33 -10.28 32.91
C ALA A 175 9.42 -9.10 33.89
N LEU A 176 10.39 -8.20 33.69
CA LEU A 176 10.51 -6.96 34.45
C LEU A 176 9.30 -6.04 34.26
N TRP A 177 8.81 -5.89 33.04
CA TRP A 177 7.63 -5.06 32.74
C TRP A 177 6.34 -5.63 33.32
N ARG A 178 6.17 -6.96 33.31
CA ARG A 178 5.05 -7.63 33.97
C ARG A 178 5.10 -7.44 35.49
N ALA A 179 6.30 -7.46 36.08
CA ALA A 179 6.49 -7.22 37.51
C ALA A 179 6.30 -5.74 37.91
N LYS A 180 6.59 -4.78 37.02
CA LYS A 180 6.50 -3.33 37.30
C LYS A 180 5.82 -2.55 36.16
N PRO A 181 4.49 -2.64 36.02
CA PRO A 181 3.75 -2.03 34.92
C PRO A 181 3.87 -0.50 34.85
N SER A 182 4.07 0.16 36.00
CA SER A 182 4.20 1.62 36.10
C SER A 182 5.48 2.19 35.49
N GLN A 183 6.53 1.37 35.36
CA GLN A 183 7.79 1.79 34.74
C GLN A 183 7.71 1.81 33.20
N ARG A 184 6.91 0.90 32.61
CA ARG A 184 6.67 0.85 31.16
C ARG A 184 5.99 2.13 30.65
N ARG A 185 4.88 2.54 31.30
CA ARG A 185 4.16 3.79 30.95
C ARG A 185 5.05 5.04 30.94
N ARG A 186 5.97 5.17 31.91
CA ARG A 186 6.86 6.34 32.01
C ARG A 186 7.89 6.42 30.89
N LEU A 187 8.28 5.29 30.29
CA LEU A 187 9.21 5.26 29.16
C LEU A 187 8.48 5.54 27.85
N ASP A 188 7.28 4.98 27.65
CA ASP A 188 6.45 5.25 26.48
C ASP A 188 6.07 6.75 26.40
N GLU A 189 5.76 7.39 27.53
CA GLU A 189 5.48 8.83 27.62
C GLU A 189 6.71 9.72 27.36
N LYS A 190 7.93 9.19 27.53
CA LYS A 190 9.19 9.93 27.28
C LYS A 190 9.76 9.70 25.88
N GLY A 191 9.48 8.57 25.24
CA GLY A 191 9.91 8.27 23.87
C GLY A 191 9.03 8.86 22.76
N ALA A 192 7.85 9.40 23.12
CA ALA A 192 6.91 10.04 22.19
C ALA A 192 7.12 11.56 22.02
N LYS A 193 8.25 12.11 22.48
CA LYS A 193 8.66 13.51 22.27
C LYS A 193 9.95 13.55 21.46
#